data_AF-Q8TVV6-F1
#
_entry.id   AF-Q8TVV6-F1
#
_cell.length_a   1.000
_cell.length_b   1.000
_cell.length_c   1.000
_cell.angle_alpha   90.00
_cell.angle_beta   90.00
_cell.angle_gamma   90.00
#
_symmetry.space_group_name_H-M   'P 1'
#
loop_
_entity.id
_entity.type
_entity.pdbx_description
1 polymer ?
#
loop_
_entity_poly.entity_id
_entity_poly.type
_entity_poly.pdbx_seq_one_letter_code
_entity_poly.pdbx_strand_id
1 'polypeptide(L)'
;MPDPTLTLLLVALQHPTHGDCSAVLVRTHGGYAVAYRRDATYRATLHLEVTTWAGRGALREYKLRNGRFCHTVITEDGWVITIGGADDESVNRGLEELGERVVLAGEVTEWDLERALDLLRRIGIGHFLVGSPDGTVGVAVYRYGRTLLEVLRLAEGEYVLVPNDPRYYDRGRFEDYDTDPVRAAAEIAGLDPYGVNRRDVLVYLVEPRDGRATVRVWVAYDGGALLGRRGAGPDPVEFMGCYVPAEWIPRLPDLFELGTVTLGRPMPTRAPEGNSRSAGSPVWWPVPVPAGRPGGSRWRRATDDLHARDPTTEGVRRVGTAVDP
;
A
#
# COMPACT_ATOMS: atom_id res chain seq x y z
N MET A 1 45.21 13.27 11.41
CA MET A 1 44.35 12.69 10.35
C MET A 1 43.24 11.94 11.05
N PRO A 2 41.94 12.18 10.75
CA PRO A 2 40.87 11.45 11.42
C PRO A 2 40.93 9.97 11.02
N ASP A 3 40.68 9.10 11.99
CA ASP A 3 40.73 7.65 11.86
C ASP A 3 39.67 7.15 10.86
N PRO A 4 40.06 6.43 9.78
CA PRO A 4 39.13 5.90 8.78
C PRO A 4 38.13 4.89 9.40
N THR A 5 38.45 4.27 10.53
CA THR A 5 37.59 3.32 11.23
C THR A 5 36.44 4.02 11.95
N LEU A 6 36.67 5.22 12.48
CA LEU A 6 35.65 6.08 13.09
C LEU A 6 34.70 6.66 12.03
N THR A 7 35.20 6.93 10.82
CA THR A 7 34.38 7.41 9.70
C THR A 7 33.45 6.30 9.18
N LEU A 8 33.93 5.05 9.11
CA LEU A 8 33.08 3.89 8.75
C LEU A 8 32.02 3.60 9.82
N LEU A 9 32.36 3.74 11.10
CA LEU A 9 31.43 3.54 12.22
C LEU A 9 30.36 4.65 12.27
N LEU A 10 30.72 5.90 11.95
CA LEU A 10 29.77 7.01 11.83
C LEU A 10 28.86 6.89 10.60
N VAL A 11 29.34 6.33 9.49
CA VAL A 11 28.51 6.01 8.31
C VAL A 11 27.55 4.84 8.61
N ALA A 12 27.96 3.86 9.41
CA ALA A 12 27.10 2.76 9.87
C ALA A 12 26.09 3.19 10.97
N LEU A 13 26.36 4.27 11.70
CA LEU A 13 25.45 4.85 12.71
C LEU A 13 24.46 5.88 12.14
N GLN A 14 24.50 6.11 10.82
CA GLN A 14 23.59 7.02 10.11
C GLN A 14 22.47 6.32 9.35
N HIS A 15 22.18 5.04 9.61
CA HIS A 15 20.94 4.43 9.13
C HIS A 15 19.78 5.08 9.87
N PRO A 16 18.98 5.95 9.23
CA PRO A 16 17.86 6.51 9.92
C PRO A 16 16.89 5.37 10.22
N THR A 17 16.37 5.35 11.43
CA THR A 17 15.25 4.53 11.90
C THR A 17 13.95 4.94 11.19
N HIS A 18 13.99 5.24 9.90
CA HIS A 18 12.90 5.80 9.13
C HIS A 18 12.27 4.72 8.25
N GLY A 19 10.98 4.90 7.96
CA GLY A 19 10.25 4.05 7.05
C GLY A 19 10.71 4.29 5.61
N ASP A 20 11.15 3.23 4.94
CA ASP A 20 11.82 3.26 3.65
C ASP A 20 11.05 2.38 2.63
N CYS A 21 9.84 2.85 2.30
CA CYS A 21 8.94 2.20 1.35
C CYS A 21 9.53 2.15 -0.06
N SER A 22 8.98 1.25 -0.87
CA SER A 22 9.26 1.17 -2.31
C SER A 22 8.03 0.73 -3.09
N ALA A 23 7.99 1.12 -4.36
CA ALA A 23 6.99 0.69 -5.32
C ALA A 23 7.66 -0.03 -6.49
N VAL A 24 7.01 -1.05 -7.03
CA VAL A 24 7.42 -1.76 -8.25
C VAL A 24 6.29 -1.66 -9.24
N LEU A 25 6.63 -1.35 -10.49
CA LEU A 25 5.69 -1.34 -11.60
C LEU A 25 6.24 -2.25 -12.69
N VAL A 26 5.54 -3.35 -12.97
CA VAL A 26 5.85 -4.32 -14.02
C VAL A 26 4.84 -4.14 -15.14
N ARG A 27 5.32 -3.92 -16.37
CA ARG A 27 4.45 -3.81 -17.54
C ARG A 27 4.01 -5.20 -18.02
N THR A 28 2.70 -5.45 -17.97
CA THR A 28 2.08 -6.68 -18.48
C THR A 28 1.41 -6.46 -19.83
N HIS A 29 0.87 -7.52 -20.43
CA HIS A 29 0.09 -7.42 -21.66
C HIS A 29 -1.19 -6.59 -21.43
N GLY A 30 -1.13 -5.31 -21.82
CA GLY A 30 -2.27 -4.38 -21.72
C GLY A 30 -2.48 -3.73 -20.36
N GLY A 31 -1.62 -3.94 -19.37
CA GLY A 31 -1.83 -3.45 -18.00
C GLY A 31 -0.56 -3.36 -17.16
N TYR A 32 -0.69 -3.59 -15.86
CA TYR A 32 0.43 -3.60 -14.92
C TYR A 32 0.26 -4.65 -13.83
N ALA A 33 1.38 -5.21 -13.36
CA ALA A 33 1.47 -5.68 -11.99
C ALA A 33 2.20 -4.61 -11.15
N VAL A 34 1.61 -4.24 -10.01
CA VAL A 34 2.13 -3.18 -9.13
C VAL A 34 2.38 -3.80 -7.77
N ALA A 35 3.54 -3.56 -7.16
CA ALA A 35 3.75 -3.90 -5.76
C ALA A 35 4.12 -2.65 -4.95
N TYR A 36 3.49 -2.44 -3.81
CA TYR A 36 3.87 -1.40 -2.86
C TYR A 36 4.36 -2.06 -1.58
N ARG A 37 5.66 -1.94 -1.30
CA ARG A 37 6.25 -2.39 -0.04
C ARG A 37 6.22 -1.26 0.96
N ARG A 38 5.45 -1.46 2.03
CA ARG A 38 5.46 -0.55 3.17
C ARG A 38 6.57 -0.91 4.14
N ASP A 39 7.41 0.07 4.43
CA ASP A 39 8.38 0.01 5.51
C ASP A 39 8.12 1.17 6.48
N ALA A 40 7.86 0.86 7.75
CA ALA A 40 7.56 1.86 8.76
C ALA A 40 7.88 1.35 10.17
N THR A 41 8.25 2.24 11.07
CA THR A 41 8.56 1.90 12.48
C THR A 41 7.32 1.55 13.31
N TYR A 42 6.12 1.76 12.77
CA TYR A 42 4.87 1.55 13.48
C TYR A 42 3.86 0.77 12.65
N ARG A 43 2.95 0.08 13.35
CA ARG A 43 1.85 -0.67 12.76
C ARG A 43 0.72 0.25 12.31
N ALA A 44 0.09 0.04 11.16
CA ALA A 44 -1.11 0.78 10.74
C ALA A 44 -2.03 -0.08 9.88
N THR A 45 -3.35 -0.02 10.12
CA THR A 45 -4.29 -0.65 9.18
C THR A 45 -4.17 0.00 7.81
N LEU A 46 -4.06 -0.85 6.78
CA LEU A 46 -4.10 -0.44 5.38
C LEU A 46 -5.53 -0.56 4.88
N HIS A 47 -6.09 0.54 4.40
CA HIS A 47 -7.45 0.61 3.89
C HIS A 47 -7.41 0.59 2.37
N LEU A 48 -8.19 -0.31 1.77
CA LEU A 48 -8.40 -0.40 0.34
C LEU A 48 -9.89 -0.23 0.05
N GLU A 49 -10.23 0.79 -0.72
CA GLU A 49 -11.62 1.13 -1.06
C GLU A 49 -11.78 1.53 -2.53
N VAL A 50 -12.93 1.21 -3.11
CA VAL A 50 -13.33 1.74 -4.40
C VAL A 50 -14.03 3.08 -4.18
N THR A 51 -13.61 4.11 -4.91
CA THR A 51 -14.15 5.47 -4.81
C THR A 51 -14.14 6.18 -6.16
N THR A 52 -14.55 7.44 -6.17
CA THR A 52 -14.31 8.35 -7.29
C THR A 52 -13.09 9.22 -6.99
N TRP A 53 -12.12 9.24 -7.89
CA TRP A 53 -10.90 10.03 -7.77
C TRP A 53 -10.54 10.60 -9.14
N ALA A 54 -10.21 11.89 -9.25
CA ALA A 54 -10.04 12.57 -10.55
C ALA A 54 -11.21 12.38 -11.54
N GLY A 55 -12.46 12.28 -11.04
CA GLY A 55 -13.66 12.02 -11.85
C GLY A 55 -13.76 10.60 -12.42
N ARG A 56 -12.93 9.68 -11.93
CA ARG A 56 -12.74 8.30 -12.40
C ARG A 56 -13.05 7.32 -11.27
N GLY A 57 -13.56 6.14 -11.59
CA GLY A 57 -13.69 5.05 -10.64
C GLY A 57 -12.29 4.49 -10.32
N ALA A 58 -11.90 4.54 -9.05
CA ALA A 58 -10.55 4.21 -8.64
C ALA A 58 -10.54 3.27 -7.42
N LEU A 59 -9.53 2.40 -7.36
CA LEU A 59 -9.11 1.72 -6.14
C LEU A 59 -8.05 2.58 -5.46
N ARG A 60 -8.22 2.88 -4.18
CA ARG A 60 -7.23 3.61 -3.37
C ARG A 60 -6.77 2.79 -2.19
N GLU A 61 -5.46 2.78 -1.98
CA GLU A 61 -4.80 2.27 -0.79
C GLU A 61 -4.29 3.45 0.05
N TYR A 62 -4.63 3.46 1.34
CA TYR A 62 -4.14 4.48 2.26
C TYR A 62 -4.08 3.96 3.70
N LYS A 63 -3.41 4.71 4.57
CA LYS A 63 -3.49 4.56 6.03
C LYS A 63 -3.99 5.85 6.68
N LEU A 64 -4.50 5.74 7.89
CA LEU A 64 -4.95 6.89 8.70
C LEU A 64 -4.04 7.18 9.90
N ARG A 65 -3.20 6.21 10.29
CA ARG A 65 -2.31 6.39 11.44
C ARG A 65 -1.19 7.38 11.09
N ASN A 66 -0.98 8.34 12.00
CA ASN A 66 -0.08 9.49 11.85
C ASN A 66 -0.49 10.43 10.71
N GLY A 67 -1.79 10.58 10.48
CA GLY A 67 -2.34 11.37 9.38
C GLY A 67 -2.65 10.51 8.17
N ARG A 68 -3.53 11.03 7.31
CA ARG A 68 -3.92 10.33 6.10
C ARG A 68 -2.72 10.27 5.14
N PHE A 69 -2.36 9.07 4.71
CA PHE A 69 -1.30 8.85 3.73
C PHE A 69 -1.79 7.89 2.65
N CYS A 70 -1.97 8.40 1.43
CA CYS A 70 -2.24 7.59 0.24
C CYS A 70 -0.95 6.89 -0.21
N HIS A 71 -1.02 5.57 -0.39
CA HIS A 71 0.08 4.77 -0.94
C HIS A 71 -0.08 4.56 -2.44
N THR A 72 -1.27 4.13 -2.86
CA THR A 72 -1.52 3.66 -4.24
C THR A 72 -2.90 4.13 -4.71
N VAL A 73 -3.00 4.59 -5.95
CA VAL A 73 -4.27 4.85 -6.65
C VAL A 73 -4.23 4.16 -8.01
N ILE A 74 -5.29 3.41 -8.34
CA ILE A 74 -5.47 2.73 -9.64
C ILE A 74 -6.81 3.12 -10.23
N THR A 75 -6.86 3.67 -11.44
CA THR A 75 -8.11 4.13 -12.09
C THR A 75 -8.71 3.10 -13.04
N GLU A 76 -9.98 3.29 -13.44
CA GLU A 76 -10.66 2.38 -14.36
C GLU A 76 -10.04 2.30 -15.75
N ASP A 77 -9.25 3.29 -16.16
CA ASP A 77 -8.55 3.30 -17.44
C ASP A 77 -7.09 2.84 -17.33
N GLY A 78 -6.63 2.44 -16.14
CA GLY A 78 -5.32 1.81 -15.94
C GLY A 78 -4.19 2.75 -15.58
N TRP A 79 -4.47 3.97 -15.11
CA TRP A 79 -3.45 4.78 -14.46
C TRP A 79 -3.09 4.19 -13.09
N VAL A 80 -1.82 4.24 -12.75
CA VAL A 80 -1.29 3.81 -11.46
C VAL A 80 -0.47 4.97 -10.86
N ILE A 81 -0.77 5.36 -9.64
CA ILE A 81 -0.02 6.38 -8.90
C ILE A 81 0.44 5.74 -7.60
N THR A 82 1.73 5.83 -7.29
CA THR A 82 2.25 5.42 -5.98
C THR A 82 3.04 6.55 -5.32
N ILE A 83 2.92 6.62 -3.99
CA ILE A 83 3.52 7.67 -3.17
C ILE A 83 4.20 7.01 -1.97
N GLY A 84 5.46 7.35 -1.71
CA GLY A 84 6.17 6.99 -0.50
C GLY A 84 6.92 8.17 0.10
N GLY A 85 7.23 8.09 1.39
CA GLY A 85 7.93 9.16 2.10
C GLY A 85 7.61 9.17 3.60
N ALA A 86 7.95 10.28 4.26
CA ALA A 86 7.62 10.50 5.66
C ALA A 86 6.13 10.84 5.85
N ASP A 87 5.61 10.62 7.06
CA ASP A 87 4.25 10.98 7.46
C ASP A 87 4.06 12.50 7.53
N ASP A 88 3.79 13.12 6.39
CA ASP A 88 3.34 14.52 6.28
C ASP A 88 2.10 14.56 5.39
N GLU A 89 0.95 14.76 6.02
CA GLU A 89 -0.35 14.76 5.32
C GLU A 89 -0.46 15.86 4.27
N SER A 90 0.16 17.03 4.49
CA SER A 90 0.11 18.13 3.52
C SER A 90 0.90 17.80 2.26
N VAL A 91 2.08 17.18 2.42
CA VAL A 91 2.91 16.77 1.29
C VAL A 91 2.28 15.57 0.57
N ASN A 92 1.81 14.57 1.31
CA ASN A 92 1.14 13.41 0.70
C ASN A 92 -0.11 13.82 -0.08
N ARG A 93 -0.96 14.70 0.47
CA ARG A 93 -2.11 15.25 -0.25
C ARG A 93 -1.68 16.04 -1.49
N GLY A 94 -0.62 16.84 -1.41
CA GLY A 94 -0.11 17.57 -2.56
C GLY A 94 0.41 16.67 -3.69
N LEU A 95 0.99 15.53 -3.36
CA LEU A 95 1.41 14.50 -4.32
C LEU A 95 0.21 13.77 -4.91
N GLU A 96 -0.81 13.46 -4.10
CA GLU A 96 -2.05 12.88 -4.60
C GLU A 96 -2.78 13.83 -5.56
N GLU A 97 -2.91 15.12 -5.23
CA GLU A 97 -3.47 16.16 -6.11
C GLU A 97 -2.67 16.33 -7.41
N LEU A 98 -1.35 16.13 -7.37
CA LEU A 98 -0.51 16.12 -8.57
C LEU A 98 -0.81 14.89 -9.44
N GLY A 99 -0.97 13.72 -8.82
CA GLY A 99 -1.44 12.52 -9.52
C GLY A 99 -2.80 12.76 -10.19
N GLU A 100 -3.74 13.42 -9.51
CA GLU A 100 -5.04 13.76 -10.10
C GLU A 100 -4.88 14.62 -11.36
N ARG A 101 -4.02 15.65 -11.30
CA ARG A 101 -3.75 16.51 -12.46
C ARG A 101 -3.18 15.74 -13.65
N VAL A 102 -2.19 14.87 -13.41
CA VAL A 102 -1.58 14.03 -14.45
C VAL A 102 -2.64 13.14 -15.10
N VAL A 103 -3.51 12.51 -14.30
CA VAL A 103 -4.60 11.65 -14.80
C VAL A 103 -5.70 12.42 -15.55
N LEU A 104 -6.00 13.65 -15.14
CA LEU A 104 -6.95 14.53 -15.84
C LEU A 104 -6.38 15.05 -17.16
N ALA A 105 -5.09 15.39 -17.20
CA ALA A 105 -4.38 15.81 -18.41
C ALA A 105 -4.19 14.64 -19.39
N GLY A 106 -4.04 13.42 -18.86
CA GLY A 106 -3.81 12.22 -19.65
C GLY A 106 -2.36 12.05 -20.11
N GLU A 107 -1.43 12.83 -19.56
CA GLU A 107 -0.01 12.81 -19.92
C GLU A 107 0.88 13.00 -18.69
N VAL A 108 2.04 12.34 -18.70
CA VAL A 108 3.09 12.51 -17.68
C VAL A 108 4.09 13.53 -18.21
N THR A 109 4.30 14.63 -17.48
CA THR A 109 5.25 15.68 -17.89
C THR A 109 6.41 15.82 -16.91
N GLU A 110 7.58 16.25 -17.39
CA GLU A 110 8.71 16.58 -16.52
C GLU A 110 8.35 17.65 -15.49
N TRP A 111 7.54 18.64 -15.88
CA TRP A 111 7.08 19.70 -14.98
C TRP A 111 6.27 19.16 -13.80
N ASP A 112 5.38 18.18 -14.04
CA ASP A 112 4.65 17.54 -12.95
C ASP A 112 5.63 16.82 -12.00
N LEU A 113 6.62 16.10 -12.53
CA LEU A 113 7.62 15.41 -11.72
C LEU A 113 8.54 16.37 -10.95
N GLU A 114 8.88 17.53 -11.50
CA GLU A 114 9.63 18.58 -10.78
C GLU A 114 8.81 19.11 -9.59
N ARG A 115 7.50 19.30 -9.76
CA ARG A 115 6.61 19.68 -8.65
C ARG A 115 6.51 18.58 -7.60
N ALA A 116 6.49 17.30 -8.00
CA ALA A 116 6.58 16.19 -7.05
C ALA A 116 7.88 16.28 -6.24
N LEU A 117 9.00 16.51 -6.93
CA LEU A 117 10.31 16.61 -6.29
C LEU A 117 10.40 17.75 -5.27
N ASP A 118 9.79 18.90 -5.57
CA ASP A 118 9.69 20.03 -4.63
C ASP A 118 8.86 19.70 -3.38
N LEU A 119 7.79 18.93 -3.53
CA LEU A 119 7.02 18.43 -2.40
C LEU A 119 7.84 17.45 -1.55
N LEU A 120 8.52 16.50 -2.19
CA LEU A 120 9.38 15.52 -1.51
C LEU A 120 10.57 16.18 -0.78
N ARG A 121 11.13 17.26 -1.34
CA ARG A 121 12.19 18.07 -0.70
C ARG A 121 11.77 18.62 0.66
N ARG A 122 10.50 19.00 0.82
CA ARG A 122 9.96 19.56 2.08
C ARG A 122 10.00 18.56 3.23
N ILE A 123 9.92 17.26 2.93
CA ILE A 123 9.93 16.17 3.92
C ILE A 123 11.26 15.42 3.98
N GLY A 124 12.22 15.76 3.13
CA GLY A 124 13.57 15.21 3.17
C GLY A 124 13.72 13.84 2.50
N ILE A 125 12.62 13.16 2.17
CA ILE A 125 12.61 11.77 1.69
C ILE A 125 11.31 11.40 0.98
N GLY A 126 11.38 10.57 -0.05
CA GLY A 126 10.22 9.87 -0.59
C GLY A 126 10.30 9.64 -2.10
N HIS A 127 9.24 9.06 -2.64
CA HIS A 127 9.07 8.85 -4.07
C HIS A 127 7.65 9.18 -4.52
N PHE A 128 7.54 9.49 -5.80
CA PHE A 128 6.31 9.66 -6.55
C PHE A 128 6.48 8.93 -7.89
N LEU A 129 5.60 7.98 -8.16
CA LEU A 129 5.63 7.16 -9.38
C LEU A 129 4.26 7.21 -10.04
N VAL A 130 4.25 7.43 -11.35
CA VAL A 130 3.06 7.40 -12.18
C VAL A 130 3.28 6.43 -13.33
N GLY A 131 2.38 5.47 -13.51
CA GLY A 131 2.28 4.64 -14.71
C GLY A 131 1.02 4.99 -15.48
N SER A 132 1.16 5.40 -16.74
CA SER A 132 0.04 5.65 -17.65
C SER A 132 -0.44 4.34 -18.29
N PRO A 133 -1.67 4.27 -18.81
CA PRO A 133 -2.19 3.07 -19.48
C PRO A 133 -1.36 2.63 -20.70
N ASP A 134 -0.69 3.57 -21.36
CA ASP A 134 0.06 3.33 -22.59
C ASP A 134 1.49 2.81 -22.37
N GLY A 135 1.96 2.72 -21.12
CA GLY A 135 3.31 2.27 -20.79
C GLY A 135 4.28 3.38 -20.39
N THR A 136 3.87 4.65 -20.48
CA THR A 136 4.69 5.79 -20.05
C THR A 136 4.75 5.84 -18.53
N VAL A 137 5.95 6.00 -17.98
CA VAL A 137 6.22 6.00 -16.55
C VAL A 137 6.96 7.27 -16.16
N GLY A 138 6.47 7.97 -15.15
CA GLY A 138 7.14 9.10 -14.52
C GLY A 138 7.61 8.76 -13.12
N VAL A 139 8.85 9.09 -12.81
CA VAL A 139 9.50 8.80 -11.53
C VAL A 139 10.10 10.09 -10.98
N ALA A 140 9.78 10.41 -9.72
CA ALA A 140 10.47 11.42 -8.93
C ALA A 140 10.84 10.84 -7.57
N VAL A 141 12.12 10.89 -7.20
CA VAL A 141 12.61 10.42 -5.90
C VAL A 141 13.53 11.47 -5.30
N TYR A 142 13.35 11.74 -4.01
CA TYR A 142 14.24 12.62 -3.24
C TYR A 142 14.70 11.94 -1.97
N ARG A 143 15.98 12.07 -1.63
CA ARG A 143 16.46 11.78 -0.27
C ARG A 143 17.67 12.60 0.10
N TYR A 144 17.54 13.46 1.11
CA TYR A 144 18.62 14.23 1.73
C TYR A 144 19.65 14.78 0.72
N GLY A 145 19.16 15.48 -0.31
CA GLY A 145 19.98 16.11 -1.36
C GLY A 145 20.23 15.26 -2.60
N ARG A 146 19.90 13.96 -2.60
CA ARG A 146 19.91 13.12 -3.80
C ARG A 146 18.55 13.16 -4.50
N THR A 147 18.57 13.17 -5.83
CA THR A 147 17.37 13.26 -6.67
C THR A 147 17.44 12.26 -7.81
N LEU A 148 16.30 11.68 -8.16
CA LEU A 148 16.04 11.02 -9.44
C LEU A 148 14.78 11.64 -10.03
N LEU A 149 14.83 11.99 -11.32
CA LEU A 149 13.70 12.42 -12.10
C LEU A 149 13.83 11.77 -13.48
N GLU A 150 12.85 10.96 -13.87
CA GLU A 150 12.88 10.22 -15.13
C GLU A 150 11.47 10.09 -15.70
N VAL A 151 11.34 10.30 -17.01
CA VAL A 151 10.19 9.87 -17.80
C VAL A 151 10.70 8.81 -18.78
N LEU A 152 10.10 7.62 -18.75
CA LEU A 152 10.47 6.52 -19.64
C LEU A 152 9.21 5.81 -20.15
N ARG A 153 9.39 4.88 -21.09
CA ARG A 153 8.32 3.98 -21.54
C ARG A 153 8.74 2.55 -21.29
N LEU A 154 7.92 1.80 -20.57
CA LEU A 154 8.13 0.37 -20.36
C LEU A 154 7.55 -0.45 -21.51
N ALA A 155 8.36 -1.33 -22.07
CA ALA A 155 7.90 -2.42 -22.91
C ALA A 155 7.27 -3.53 -22.04
N GLU A 156 6.43 -4.36 -22.65
CA GLU A 156 5.92 -5.57 -21.99
C GLU A 156 7.09 -6.45 -21.51
N GLY A 157 7.06 -6.89 -20.25
CA GLY A 157 8.17 -7.62 -19.63
C GLY A 157 9.08 -6.75 -18.76
N GLU A 158 9.08 -5.43 -18.95
CA GLU A 158 9.97 -4.53 -18.22
C GLU A 158 9.38 -4.06 -16.89
N TYR A 159 10.24 -3.74 -15.93
CA TYR A 159 9.85 -3.16 -14.65
C TYR A 159 10.68 -1.94 -14.26
N VAL A 160 10.13 -1.14 -13.34
CA VAL A 160 10.89 -0.22 -12.48
C VAL A 160 10.64 -0.53 -11.00
N LEU A 161 11.69 -0.44 -10.20
CA LEU A 161 11.66 -0.43 -8.73
C LEU A 161 12.01 1.00 -8.27
N VAL A 162 11.10 1.62 -7.53
CA VAL A 162 11.19 3.01 -7.07
C VAL A 162 11.15 3.06 -5.54
N PRO A 163 12.31 3.05 -4.87
CA PRO A 163 12.40 3.22 -3.42
C PRO A 163 12.47 4.69 -3.02
N ASN A 164 12.27 4.97 -1.72
CA ASN A 164 12.45 6.29 -1.12
C ASN A 164 13.90 6.86 -1.18
N ASP A 165 14.89 6.11 -1.67
CA ASP A 165 16.26 6.58 -1.88
C ASP A 165 16.69 6.32 -3.34
N PRO A 166 17.06 7.36 -4.11
CA PRO A 166 17.43 7.23 -5.52
C PRO A 166 18.51 6.19 -5.82
N ARG A 167 19.37 5.86 -4.84
CA ARG A 167 20.49 4.91 -5.01
C ARG A 167 20.06 3.47 -5.23
N TYR A 168 18.83 3.12 -4.86
CA TYR A 168 18.30 1.76 -5.00
C TYR A 168 17.22 1.68 -6.09
N TYR A 169 17.03 2.75 -6.87
CA TYR A 169 16.23 2.69 -8.08
C TYR A 169 16.83 1.66 -9.03
N ASP A 170 15.97 0.81 -9.57
CA ASP A 170 16.38 -0.27 -10.46
C ASP A 170 15.35 -0.48 -11.56
N ARG A 171 15.78 -1.08 -12.67
CA ARG A 171 14.93 -1.43 -13.80
C ARG A 171 15.50 -2.65 -14.52
N GLY A 172 14.62 -3.44 -15.10
CA GLY A 172 15.04 -4.66 -15.79
C GLY A 172 13.86 -5.42 -16.34
N ARG A 173 14.03 -6.73 -16.46
CA ARG A 173 13.01 -7.67 -16.90
C ARG A 173 12.43 -8.42 -15.72
N PHE A 174 11.11 -8.50 -15.62
CA PHE A 174 10.49 -9.18 -14.48
C PHE A 174 10.72 -10.70 -14.56
N GLU A 175 10.94 -11.23 -15.77
CA GLU A 175 11.16 -12.66 -16.00
C GLU A 175 12.49 -13.16 -15.42
N ASP A 176 13.39 -12.26 -15.03
CA ASP A 176 14.61 -12.60 -14.27
C ASP A 176 14.29 -13.05 -12.83
N TYR A 177 13.06 -12.80 -12.35
CA TYR A 177 12.58 -13.12 -11.01
C TYR A 177 11.50 -14.23 -11.02
N ASP A 178 10.41 -14.03 -11.77
CA ASP A 178 9.34 -15.03 -11.92
C ASP A 178 8.68 -14.92 -13.30
N THR A 179 8.11 -16.01 -13.78
CA THR A 179 7.26 -16.05 -14.99
C THR A 179 5.88 -15.40 -14.80
N ASP A 180 5.39 -15.32 -13.56
CA ASP A 180 4.15 -14.63 -13.19
C ASP A 180 4.48 -13.19 -12.77
N PRO A 181 3.96 -12.16 -13.47
CA PRO A 181 4.26 -10.76 -13.15
C PRO A 181 3.80 -10.34 -11.75
N VAL A 182 2.79 -11.00 -11.16
CA VAL A 182 2.34 -10.72 -9.78
C VAL A 182 3.38 -11.18 -8.78
N ARG A 183 3.91 -12.40 -8.97
CA ARG A 183 4.98 -12.94 -8.11
C ARG A 183 6.27 -12.19 -8.31
N ALA A 184 6.64 -11.88 -9.56
CA ALA A 184 7.83 -11.11 -9.86
C ALA A 184 7.77 -9.71 -9.20
N ALA A 185 6.65 -8.99 -9.30
CA ALA A 185 6.50 -7.69 -8.63
C ALA A 185 6.68 -7.79 -7.11
N ALA A 186 6.10 -8.82 -6.49
CA ALA A 186 6.25 -9.08 -5.06
C ALA A 186 7.69 -9.43 -4.67
N GLU A 187 8.35 -10.25 -5.48
CA GLU A 187 9.73 -10.68 -5.27
C GLU A 187 10.72 -9.53 -5.46
N ILE A 188 10.59 -8.72 -6.51
CA ILE A 188 11.39 -7.51 -6.73
C ILE A 188 11.26 -6.56 -5.52
N ALA A 189 10.04 -6.33 -5.03
CA ALA A 189 9.81 -5.52 -3.84
C ALA A 189 10.43 -6.15 -2.57
N GLY A 190 10.35 -7.48 -2.45
CA GLY A 190 10.96 -8.26 -1.38
C GLY A 190 12.50 -8.37 -1.45
N LEU A 191 13.10 -8.20 -2.62
CA LEU A 191 14.54 -8.21 -2.83
C LEU A 191 15.17 -6.81 -2.84
N ASP A 192 14.38 -5.75 -2.92
CA ASP A 192 14.86 -4.39 -2.71
C ASP A 192 15.67 -4.33 -1.39
N PRO A 193 16.99 -4.09 -1.43
CA PRO A 193 17.88 -4.17 -0.27
C PRO A 193 17.60 -3.09 0.79
N TYR A 194 16.79 -2.11 0.43
CA TYR A 194 16.41 -0.99 1.25
C TYR A 194 15.32 -1.33 2.27
N GLY A 195 15.14 -0.47 3.28
CA GLY A 195 14.16 -0.67 4.35
C GLY A 195 14.60 -1.60 5.49
N VAL A 196 14.10 -1.31 6.70
CA VAL A 196 14.49 -2.00 7.95
C VAL A 196 13.33 -2.79 8.54
N ASN A 197 12.15 -2.19 8.65
CA ASN A 197 10.99 -2.79 9.32
C ASN A 197 10.21 -3.72 8.38
N ARG A 198 10.10 -3.36 7.09
CA ARG A 198 9.61 -4.20 5.99
C ARG A 198 8.35 -4.98 6.37
N ARG A 199 7.22 -4.29 6.38
CA ARG A 199 5.96 -4.85 6.84
C ARG A 199 5.29 -5.53 5.67
N ASP A 200 4.44 -4.82 4.96
CA ASP A 200 3.52 -5.40 3.99
C ASP A 200 4.02 -5.17 2.56
N VAL A 201 3.70 -6.12 1.68
CA VAL A 201 3.73 -5.92 0.22
C VAL A 201 2.31 -6.10 -0.28
N LEU A 202 1.70 -5.01 -0.74
CA LEU A 202 0.42 -5.04 -1.44
C LEU A 202 0.70 -5.16 -2.92
N VAL A 203 0.07 -6.14 -3.58
CA VAL A 203 0.29 -6.41 -5.01
C VAL A 203 -1.03 -6.29 -5.75
N TYR A 204 -0.99 -5.64 -6.91
CA TYR A 204 -2.15 -5.37 -7.75
C TYR A 204 -1.88 -5.89 -9.16
N LEU A 205 -2.79 -6.67 -9.72
CA LEU A 205 -2.80 -6.95 -11.16
C LEU A 205 -3.90 -6.11 -11.78
N VAL A 206 -3.52 -5.16 -12.63
CA VAL A 206 -4.39 -4.17 -13.25
C VAL A 206 -4.60 -4.54 -14.72
N GLU A 207 -5.84 -4.85 -15.08
CA GLU A 207 -6.23 -5.29 -16.41
C GLU A 207 -7.29 -4.32 -16.97
N PRO A 208 -6.87 -3.18 -17.57
CA PRO A 208 -7.78 -2.22 -18.17
C PRO A 208 -8.34 -2.74 -19.50
N ARG A 209 -9.64 -2.56 -19.70
CA ARG A 209 -10.37 -2.93 -20.91
C ARG A 209 -11.63 -2.06 -21.07
N ASP A 210 -11.74 -1.39 -22.23
CA ASP A 210 -12.96 -0.68 -22.65
C ASP A 210 -13.51 0.34 -21.61
N GLY A 211 -12.62 1.13 -20.99
CA GLY A 211 -12.99 2.14 -19.99
C GLY A 211 -13.42 1.54 -18.64
N ARG A 212 -13.00 0.30 -18.37
CA ARG A 212 -13.10 -0.40 -17.10
C ARG A 212 -11.76 -1.04 -16.77
N ALA A 213 -11.50 -1.34 -15.51
CA ALA A 213 -10.35 -2.14 -15.12
C ALA A 213 -10.78 -3.24 -14.16
N THR A 214 -10.26 -4.45 -14.38
CA THR A 214 -10.29 -5.47 -13.33
C THR A 214 -8.99 -5.34 -12.53
N VAL A 215 -9.10 -5.25 -11.21
CA VAL A 215 -7.96 -5.19 -10.31
C VAL A 215 -8.04 -6.33 -9.33
N ARG A 216 -7.09 -7.26 -9.43
CA ARG A 216 -6.90 -8.34 -8.45
C ARG A 216 -5.85 -7.90 -7.43
N VAL A 217 -6.10 -8.17 -6.15
CA VAL A 217 -5.27 -7.65 -5.07
C VAL A 217 -4.80 -8.77 -4.16
N TRP A 218 -3.51 -8.76 -3.85
CA TRP A 218 -2.88 -9.66 -2.90
C TRP A 218 -2.14 -8.88 -1.82
N VAL A 219 -1.92 -9.53 -0.69
CA VAL A 219 -1.04 -9.05 0.37
C VAL A 219 -0.08 -10.14 0.80
N ALA A 220 1.14 -9.74 1.16
CA ALA A 220 2.10 -10.58 1.86
C ALA A 220 2.88 -9.78 2.90
N TYR A 221 3.45 -10.51 3.84
CA TYR A 221 4.39 -10.02 4.84
C TYR A 221 5.81 -10.16 4.28
N ASP A 222 6.52 -9.06 4.12
CA ASP A 222 7.92 -9.07 3.71
C ASP A 222 8.81 -9.60 4.84
N GLY A 223 8.91 -8.83 5.92
CA GLY A 223 9.72 -9.15 7.09
C GLY A 223 11.21 -9.30 6.81
N GLY A 224 11.70 -8.93 5.63
CA GLY A 224 13.07 -9.16 5.18
C GLY A 224 13.39 -10.62 4.86
N ALA A 225 12.39 -11.48 4.62
CA ALA A 225 12.58 -12.92 4.43
C ALA A 225 13.55 -13.23 3.29
N LEU A 226 13.33 -12.62 2.12
CA LEU A 226 14.15 -12.86 0.92
C LEU A 226 15.57 -12.30 1.03
N LEU A 227 15.81 -11.38 1.99
CA LEU A 227 17.14 -10.85 2.29
C LEU A 227 17.86 -11.58 3.43
N GLY A 228 17.25 -12.61 4.03
CA GLY A 228 17.78 -13.25 5.24
C GLY A 228 17.82 -12.29 6.44
N ARG A 229 16.93 -11.29 6.48
CA ARG A 229 16.82 -10.29 7.55
C ARG A 229 15.58 -10.53 8.41
N ARG A 230 15.52 -9.82 9.53
CA ARG A 230 14.34 -9.79 10.41
C ARG A 230 13.78 -8.37 10.47
N GLY A 231 12.57 -8.21 9.93
CA GLY A 231 11.78 -6.98 10.03
C GLY A 231 10.81 -6.98 11.22
N ALA A 232 9.99 -5.93 11.28
CA ALA A 232 8.79 -5.84 12.10
C ALA A 232 7.67 -6.75 11.55
N GLY A 233 6.60 -6.98 12.31
CA GLY A 233 5.46 -7.78 11.84
C GLY A 233 4.55 -7.05 10.85
N PRO A 234 3.71 -7.79 10.09
CA PRO A 234 2.79 -7.22 9.11
C PRO A 234 1.69 -6.41 9.78
N ASP A 235 1.04 -5.58 8.99
CA ASP A 235 -0.13 -4.82 9.37
C ASP A 235 -1.43 -5.48 8.94
N PRO A 236 -2.53 -5.26 9.66
CA PRO A 236 -3.83 -5.70 9.18
C PRO A 236 -4.26 -4.88 7.96
N VAL A 237 -5.12 -5.49 7.15
CA VAL A 237 -5.67 -4.88 5.94
C VAL A 237 -7.19 -4.84 6.04
N GLU A 238 -7.80 -3.71 5.67
CA GLU A 238 -9.23 -3.59 5.45
C GLU A 238 -9.48 -3.45 3.95
N PHE A 239 -10.03 -4.50 3.33
CA PHE A 239 -10.31 -4.55 1.91
C PHE A 239 -11.81 -4.51 1.68
N MET A 240 -12.33 -3.41 1.11
CA MET A 240 -13.76 -3.20 0.86
C MET A 240 -14.62 -3.38 2.12
N GLY A 241 -14.13 -2.93 3.29
CA GLY A 241 -14.80 -3.09 4.59
C GLY A 241 -14.62 -4.46 5.25
N CYS A 242 -13.94 -5.41 4.60
CA CYS A 242 -13.58 -6.70 5.17
C CYS A 242 -12.20 -6.64 5.84
N TYR A 243 -12.16 -6.88 7.15
CA TYR A 243 -10.91 -6.86 7.92
C TYR A 243 -10.16 -8.21 7.81
N VAL A 244 -8.91 -8.14 7.37
CA VAL A 244 -7.94 -9.23 7.34
C VAL A 244 -6.90 -8.97 8.43
N PRO A 245 -6.84 -9.80 9.48
CA PRO A 245 -5.91 -9.60 10.57
C PRO A 245 -4.48 -9.93 10.15
N ALA A 246 -3.50 -9.26 10.76
CA ALA A 246 -2.09 -9.37 10.41
C ALA A 246 -1.55 -10.82 10.46
N GLU A 247 -2.04 -11.64 11.38
CA GLU A 247 -1.64 -13.04 11.55
C GLU A 247 -2.11 -13.98 10.43
N TRP A 248 -3.03 -13.53 9.56
CA TRP A 248 -3.47 -14.31 8.39
C TRP A 248 -2.63 -14.02 7.16
N ILE A 249 -1.85 -12.94 7.19
CA ILE A 249 -1.02 -12.52 6.07
C ILE A 249 0.23 -13.42 6.02
N PRO A 250 0.40 -14.21 4.96
CA PRO A 250 1.54 -15.11 4.82
C PRO A 250 2.82 -14.32 4.54
N ARG A 251 3.96 -14.92 4.82
CA ARG A 251 5.27 -14.32 4.51
C ARG A 251 5.65 -14.58 3.06
N LEU A 252 6.33 -13.63 2.42
CA LEU A 252 6.92 -13.86 1.09
C LEU A 252 7.77 -15.15 1.09
N PRO A 253 7.69 -15.96 0.02
CA PRO A 253 7.07 -15.67 -1.28
C PRO A 253 5.55 -15.95 -1.38
N ASP A 254 4.92 -16.42 -0.31
CA ASP A 254 3.48 -16.74 -0.35
C ASP A 254 2.63 -15.46 -0.37
N LEU A 255 1.58 -15.45 -1.19
CA LEU A 255 0.63 -14.34 -1.34
C LEU A 255 -0.77 -14.76 -0.89
N PHE A 256 -1.48 -13.86 -0.20
CA PHE A 256 -2.89 -14.02 0.13
C PHE A 256 -3.75 -13.12 -0.76
N GLU A 257 -4.62 -13.71 -1.59
CA GLU A 257 -5.55 -12.95 -2.44
C GLU A 257 -6.65 -12.34 -1.57
N LEU A 258 -6.70 -11.00 -1.52
CA LEU A 258 -7.74 -10.25 -0.82
C LEU A 258 -9.06 -10.28 -1.61
N GLY A 259 -8.96 -10.21 -2.94
CA GLY A 259 -10.08 -10.32 -3.84
C GLY A 259 -9.88 -9.57 -5.16
N THR A 260 -10.96 -9.45 -5.91
CA THR A 260 -11.00 -8.79 -7.23
C THR A 260 -12.06 -7.69 -7.21
N VAL A 261 -11.72 -6.52 -7.76
CA VAL A 261 -12.67 -5.42 -8.00
C VAL A 261 -12.74 -5.06 -9.48
N THR A 262 -13.91 -4.63 -9.93
CA THR A 262 -14.08 -4.03 -11.25
C THR A 262 -14.34 -2.54 -11.09
N LEU A 263 -13.46 -1.74 -11.64
CA LEU A 263 -13.56 -0.29 -11.71
C LEU A 263 -14.27 0.10 -12.99
N GLY A 264 -15.15 1.09 -12.91
CA GLY A 264 -15.79 1.69 -14.07
C GLY A 264 -16.13 3.13 -13.76
N ARG A 265 -16.33 3.94 -14.81
CA ARG A 265 -16.73 5.34 -14.62
C ARG A 265 -17.96 5.41 -13.74
N PRO A 266 -17.97 6.31 -12.74
CA PRO A 266 -19.19 6.64 -12.03
C PRO A 266 -20.22 7.08 -13.08
N MET A 267 -21.40 6.45 -13.09
CA MET A 267 -22.46 6.98 -13.95
C MET A 267 -22.70 8.43 -13.53
N PRO A 268 -22.81 9.38 -14.47
CA PRO A 268 -23.21 10.73 -14.12
C PRO A 268 -24.55 10.61 -13.39
N THR A 269 -24.58 11.09 -12.16
CA THR A 269 -25.82 11.16 -11.38
C THR A 269 -26.79 11.95 -12.23
N ARG A 270 -27.79 11.28 -12.83
CA ARG A 270 -28.92 12.02 -13.41
C ARG A 270 -29.46 12.87 -12.29
N ALA A 271 -29.45 14.20 -12.48
CA ALA A 271 -30.20 15.09 -11.61
C ALA A 271 -31.60 14.50 -11.45
N PRO A 272 -32.15 14.44 -10.24
CA PRO A 272 -33.44 13.80 -10.03
C PRO A 272 -34.50 14.59 -10.79
N GLU A 273 -34.90 14.09 -11.96
CA GLU A 273 -36.21 14.41 -12.49
C GLU A 273 -37.21 13.83 -11.49
N GLY A 274 -37.95 14.73 -10.85
CA GLY A 274 -38.83 14.40 -9.74
C GLY A 274 -39.76 13.24 -10.08
N ASN A 275 -39.57 12.11 -9.40
CA ASN A 275 -40.67 11.21 -9.12
C ASN A 275 -40.37 10.36 -7.90
N SER A 276 -41.18 10.56 -6.86
CA SER A 276 -41.15 9.87 -5.59
C SER A 276 -41.61 8.42 -5.75
N ARG A 277 -40.68 7.45 -5.88
CA ARG A 277 -40.92 6.06 -5.46
C ARG A 277 -39.64 5.46 -4.85
N SER A 278 -39.82 4.93 -3.65
CA SER A 278 -38.83 4.29 -2.77
C SER A 278 -37.95 3.28 -3.50
N ALA A 279 -36.63 3.47 -3.44
CA ALA A 279 -35.65 2.49 -3.88
C ALA A 279 -35.56 1.34 -2.87
N GLY A 280 -35.81 0.11 -3.33
CA GLY A 280 -35.51 -1.11 -2.59
C GLY A 280 -34.00 -1.33 -2.52
N SER A 281 -33.53 -1.82 -1.37
CA SER A 281 -32.13 -2.12 -1.09
C SER A 281 -31.56 -3.18 -2.05
N PRO A 282 -30.28 -3.07 -2.47
CA PRO A 282 -29.63 -4.14 -3.20
C PRO A 282 -29.42 -5.36 -2.30
N VAL A 283 -29.80 -6.53 -2.81
CA VAL A 283 -29.57 -7.84 -2.18
C VAL A 283 -28.15 -8.28 -2.51
N TRP A 284 -27.34 -8.54 -1.48
CA TRP A 284 -25.99 -9.06 -1.58
C TRP A 284 -26.00 -10.59 -1.40
N TRP A 285 -25.30 -11.30 -2.29
CA TRP A 285 -25.04 -12.73 -2.14
C TRP A 285 -23.73 -12.93 -1.35
N PRO A 286 -23.70 -13.76 -0.30
CA PRO A 286 -22.45 -14.05 0.40
C PRO A 286 -21.53 -14.92 -0.46
N VAL A 287 -20.24 -14.54 -0.52
CA VAL A 287 -19.16 -15.37 -1.06
C VAL A 287 -18.90 -16.54 -0.09
N PRO A 288 -18.66 -17.79 -0.58
CA PRO A 288 -18.41 -18.92 0.29
C PRO A 288 -17.04 -18.83 0.98
N VAL A 289 -17.02 -19.13 2.27
CA VAL A 289 -15.80 -19.37 3.06
C VAL A 289 -15.10 -20.63 2.53
N PRO A 290 -13.79 -20.59 2.24
CA PRO A 290 -13.05 -21.80 1.89
C PRO A 290 -13.03 -22.76 3.10
N ALA A 291 -13.64 -23.93 2.92
CA ALA A 291 -13.51 -25.03 3.87
C ALA A 291 -12.14 -25.67 3.70
N GLY A 292 -11.27 -25.58 4.72
CA GLY A 292 -10.05 -26.37 4.75
C GLY A 292 -8.95 -25.85 5.67
N ARG A 293 -8.99 -26.25 6.95
CA ARG A 293 -7.77 -26.58 7.69
C ARG A 293 -7.93 -28.00 8.27
N PRO A 294 -6.92 -28.87 8.18
CA PRO A 294 -6.99 -30.18 8.79
C PRO A 294 -6.71 -30.10 10.30
N GLY A 295 -7.63 -30.63 11.09
CA GLY A 295 -7.37 -31.28 12.39
C GLY A 295 -7.14 -30.38 13.61
N GLY A 296 -8.08 -30.42 14.56
CA GLY A 296 -7.84 -29.92 15.92
C GLY A 296 -9.10 -29.56 16.71
N SER A 297 -9.75 -30.58 17.28
CA SER A 297 -10.97 -30.60 18.09
C SER A 297 -11.25 -29.49 19.13
N ARG A 298 -12.58 -29.21 19.26
CA ARG A 298 -13.42 -28.86 20.44
C ARG A 298 -13.76 -27.38 20.75
N TRP A 299 -14.97 -27.01 20.32
CA TRP A 299 -16.11 -26.31 21.00
C TRP A 299 -15.79 -25.42 22.23
N ARG A 300 -16.33 -24.19 22.40
CA ARG A 300 -17.74 -23.75 22.31
C ARG A 300 -17.87 -22.23 22.07
N ARG A 301 -18.98 -21.83 21.43
CA ARG A 301 -19.57 -20.48 21.43
C ARG A 301 -20.02 -20.09 22.85
N ALA A 302 -19.84 -18.82 23.18
CA ALA A 302 -20.67 -18.09 24.13
C ALA A 302 -20.78 -16.64 23.64
N THR A 303 -21.70 -16.40 22.72
CA THR A 303 -22.41 -15.13 22.61
C THR A 303 -23.78 -15.40 23.21
N ASP A 304 -24.06 -14.80 24.36
CA ASP A 304 -25.34 -14.22 24.73
C ASP A 304 -25.18 -13.60 26.14
N ASP A 305 -25.90 -12.50 26.37
CA ASP A 305 -26.06 -11.74 27.61
C ASP A 305 -25.24 -10.45 27.77
N LEU A 306 -25.52 -9.50 26.87
CA LEU A 306 -25.69 -8.09 27.23
C LEU A 306 -27.17 -7.86 27.56
N HIS A 307 -27.51 -7.67 28.84
CA HIS A 307 -28.13 -6.43 29.33
C HIS A 307 -28.51 -6.49 30.81
N ALA A 308 -28.11 -5.40 31.49
CA ALA A 308 -28.79 -4.74 32.60
C ALA A 308 -28.62 -5.34 34.02
N ARG A 309 -27.80 -4.66 34.84
CA ARG A 309 -28.26 -3.72 35.89
C ARG A 309 -27.10 -3.37 36.84
N ASP A 310 -26.75 -2.10 36.89
CA ASP A 310 -26.29 -1.38 38.09
C ASP A 310 -27.56 -0.68 38.65
N PRO A 311 -27.78 -0.38 39.95
CA PRO A 311 -26.74 0.12 40.86
C PRO A 311 -26.82 -0.29 42.35
N THR A 312 -25.80 0.18 43.08
CA THR A 312 -25.78 0.64 44.49
C THR A 312 -25.14 -0.24 45.58
N THR A 313 -24.07 0.36 46.12
CA THR A 313 -23.70 0.55 47.53
C THR A 313 -23.05 -0.55 48.38
N GLU A 314 -22.03 -0.06 49.10
CA GLU A 314 -21.50 -0.44 50.41
C GLU A 314 -20.51 -1.61 50.49
N GLY A 315 -19.34 -1.31 51.06
CA GLY A 315 -18.40 -2.35 51.47
C GLY A 315 -16.96 -1.94 51.68
N VAL A 316 -16.69 -0.80 52.34
CA VAL A 316 -15.37 -0.49 52.90
C VAL A 316 -14.89 -1.67 53.77
N ARG A 317 -13.72 -2.24 53.47
CA ARG A 317 -12.78 -2.72 54.50
C ARG A 317 -11.36 -2.80 53.96
N ARG A 318 -10.45 -2.48 54.87
CA ARG A 318 -9.08 -2.02 54.71
C ARG A 318 -8.16 -3.03 55.41
N VAL A 319 -6.88 -2.96 55.06
CA VAL A 319 -5.69 -3.41 55.82
C VAL A 319 -5.26 -4.87 55.68
N GLY A 320 -3.97 -5.05 55.37
CA GLY A 320 -3.27 -6.32 55.57
C GLY A 320 -1.92 -6.42 54.85
N THR A 321 -0.98 -5.52 55.11
CA THR A 321 0.45 -5.72 54.84
C THR A 321 0.99 -6.92 55.63
N ALA A 322 1.78 -7.79 55.00
CA ALA A 322 2.84 -8.54 55.67
C ALA A 322 3.95 -8.86 54.67
N VAL A 323 5.15 -8.50 55.10
CA VAL A 323 6.46 -8.63 54.46
C VAL A 323 7.19 -9.78 55.19
N ASP A 324 8.07 -10.47 54.45
CA ASP A 324 9.22 -11.28 54.88
C ASP A 324 8.99 -12.68 55.47
N PRO A 325 10.01 -13.57 55.43
CA PRO A 325 11.46 -13.33 55.21
C PRO A 325 12.08 -13.88 53.92
#